data_AF-A0A1Q7XUF0-F1
#
_entry.id   AF-A0A1Q7XUF0-F1
#
_cell.length_a   1.000
_cell.length_b   1.000
_cell.length_c   1.000
_cell.angle_alpha   90.00
_cell.angle_beta   90.00
_cell.angle_gamma   90.00
#
_symmetry.space_group_name_H-M   'P 1'
#
loop_
_entity.id
_entity.type
_entity.pdbx_description
1 polymer ?
#
loop_
_entity_poly.entity_id
_entity_poly.type
_entity_poly.pdbx_seq_one_letter_code
_entity_poly.pdbx_strand_id
1 'polypeptide(L)'
;MRELVFALEFRGSAGPVPGVDGRRRARTSATSQVLRTLLRAGDVQATVEPTGEGVAILESEVLSTGEGTFVESGTISYGDAGRVAFRTVGQGVTGASAIEGLRHGAVIWEVMRGEGRLAGAQGLITSNFTVGRDGQVTDNHFVRLFLPAYLGGGPP
;
A
#
# COMPACT_ATOMS: atom_id res chain seq x y z
N MET A 1 -22.17 -9.12 3.43
CA MET A 1 -20.81 -8.58 3.23
C MET A 1 -20.89 -7.41 2.28
N ARG A 2 -20.08 -6.37 2.47
CA ARG A 2 -19.94 -5.25 1.55
C ARG A 2 -18.54 -5.30 0.93
N GLU A 3 -18.46 -5.29 -0.39
CA GLU A 3 -17.19 -5.18 -1.10
C GLU A 3 -16.76 -3.71 -1.19
N LEU A 4 -15.47 -3.47 -1.00
CA LEU A 4 -14.83 -2.17 -1.17
C LEU A 4 -13.58 -2.35 -2.04
N VAL A 5 -13.56 -1.68 -3.20
CA VAL A 5 -12.45 -1.71 -4.15
C VAL A 5 -11.99 -0.29 -4.42
N PHE A 6 -10.69 -0.02 -4.27
CA PHE A 6 -10.13 1.31 -4.51
C PHE A 6 -8.63 1.26 -4.79
N ALA A 7 -8.08 2.36 -5.30
CA ALA A 7 -6.67 2.55 -5.56
C ALA A 7 -6.14 3.75 -4.79
N LEU A 8 -4.88 3.68 -4.34
CA LEU A 8 -4.16 4.80 -3.73
C LEU A 8 -2.70 4.76 -4.16
N GLU A 9 -2.14 5.91 -4.51
CA GLU A 9 -0.71 6.11 -4.58
C GLU A 9 -0.19 6.64 -3.24
N PHE A 10 0.66 5.84 -2.60
CA PHE A 10 1.40 6.20 -1.40
C PHE A 10 2.78 6.74 -1.77
N ARG A 11 3.22 7.78 -1.06
CA ARG A 11 4.56 8.37 -1.20
C ARG A 11 5.23 8.50 0.16
N GLY A 12 6.53 8.29 0.21
CA GLY A 12 7.30 8.44 1.45
C GLY A 12 8.70 7.88 1.33
N SER A 13 9.17 7.20 2.37
CA SER A 13 10.52 6.64 2.38
C SER A 13 10.61 5.30 3.10
N ALA A 14 11.62 4.53 2.73
CA ALA A 14 12.00 3.29 3.39
C ALA A 14 13.51 3.28 3.69
N GLY A 15 13.86 3.13 4.97
CA GLY A 15 15.24 3.17 5.46
C GLY A 15 15.62 1.92 6.25
N PRO A 16 16.93 1.63 6.41
CA PRO A 16 17.39 0.54 7.27
C PRO A 16 17.01 0.76 8.73
N VAL A 17 16.75 -0.31 9.46
CA VAL A 17 16.60 -0.26 10.93
C VAL A 17 17.99 -0.39 11.56
N PRO A 18 18.45 0.60 12.37
CA PRO A 18 19.77 0.54 12.99
C PRO A 18 19.96 -0.74 13.81
N GLY A 19 21.08 -1.44 13.58
CA GLY A 19 21.45 -2.63 14.33
C GLY A 19 20.74 -3.93 13.93
N VAL A 20 19.89 -3.92 12.89
CA VAL A 20 19.20 -5.13 12.41
C VAL A 20 19.43 -5.31 10.91
N ASP A 21 20.32 -6.24 10.56
CA ASP A 21 20.67 -6.49 9.16
C ASP A 21 19.48 -7.02 8.35
N GLY A 22 19.38 -6.61 7.09
CA GLY A 22 18.29 -6.98 6.19
C GLY A 22 16.90 -6.44 6.56
N ARG A 23 16.76 -5.68 7.67
CA ARG A 23 15.49 -5.09 8.09
C ARG A 23 15.41 -3.61 7.72
N ARG A 24 14.27 -3.22 7.14
CA ARG A 24 13.95 -1.84 6.80
C ARG A 24 12.61 -1.45 7.41
N ARG A 25 12.42 -0.17 7.64
CA ARG A 25 11.13 0.41 8.01
C ARG A 25 10.67 1.35 6.91
N ALA A 26 9.44 1.16 6.45
CA ALA A 26 8.81 2.06 5.49
C ALA A 26 7.73 2.88 6.19
N ARG A 27 7.65 4.15 5.80
CA ARG A 27 6.55 5.03 6.15
C ARG A 27 6.15 5.83 4.93
N THR A 28 4.93 5.60 4.46
CA THR A 28 4.38 6.28 3.29
C THR A 28 2.98 6.79 3.59
N SER A 29 2.55 7.79 2.85
CA SER A 29 1.22 8.38 2.98
C SER A 29 0.58 8.63 1.63
N ALA A 30 -0.73 8.53 1.58
CA ALA A 30 -1.55 8.84 0.44
C ALA A 30 -2.64 9.82 0.86
N THR A 31 -2.81 10.93 0.15
CA THR A 31 -3.99 11.79 0.34
C THR A 31 -5.20 11.21 -0.40
N SER A 32 -6.40 11.72 -0.07
CA SER A 32 -7.57 11.56 -0.93
C SER A 32 -7.21 11.92 -2.37
N GLN A 33 -7.56 11.03 -3.29
CA GLN A 33 -7.11 11.13 -4.68
C GLN A 33 -8.10 10.49 -5.65
N VAL A 34 -8.01 10.91 -6.90
CA VAL A 34 -8.64 10.27 -8.05
C VAL A 34 -7.54 9.71 -8.95
N LEU A 35 -7.54 8.39 -9.13
CA LEU A 35 -6.75 7.73 -10.16
C LEU A 35 -7.61 7.65 -11.42
N ARG A 36 -7.16 8.29 -12.50
CA ARG A 36 -7.82 8.25 -13.81
C ARG A 36 -6.94 7.55 -14.82
N THR A 37 -7.52 6.60 -15.54
CA THR A 37 -6.90 5.97 -16.71
C THR A 37 -7.71 6.31 -17.95
N LEU A 38 -7.03 6.78 -19.00
CA LEU A 38 -7.63 7.12 -20.28
C LEU A 38 -6.95 6.31 -21.38
N LEU A 39 -7.74 5.47 -22.05
CA LEU A 39 -7.29 4.72 -23.23
C LEU A 39 -7.64 5.55 -24.48
N ARG A 40 -6.62 5.95 -25.23
CA ARG A 40 -6.77 6.68 -26.50
C ARG A 40 -6.13 5.88 -27.62
N ALA A 41 -6.45 6.22 -28.87
CA ALA A 41 -5.77 5.62 -30.01
C ALA A 41 -4.26 5.88 -29.91
N GLY A 42 -3.47 4.82 -29.71
CA GLY A 42 -2.01 4.87 -29.62
C GLY A 42 -1.44 5.34 -28.27
N ASP A 43 -2.25 5.55 -27.23
CA ASP A 43 -1.77 6.10 -25.96
C ASP A 43 -2.57 5.60 -24.74
N VAL A 44 -1.88 5.48 -23.61
CA VAL A 44 -2.46 5.16 -22.30
C VAL A 44 -1.99 6.23 -21.31
N GLN A 45 -2.92 7.04 -20.83
CA GLN A 45 -2.61 8.09 -19.86
C GLN A 45 -3.12 7.70 -18.48
N ALA A 46 -2.30 7.95 -17.46
CA ALA A 46 -2.67 7.79 -16.07
C ALA A 46 -2.41 9.10 -15.31
N THR A 47 -3.39 9.57 -14.54
CA THR A 47 -3.23 10.72 -13.66
C THR A 47 -3.68 10.38 -12.25
N VAL A 48 -2.96 10.93 -11.27
CA VAL A 48 -3.34 10.94 -9.86
C VAL A 48 -3.60 12.39 -9.47
N GLU A 49 -4.86 12.71 -9.18
CA GLU A 49 -5.31 14.05 -8.81
C GLU A 49 -5.68 14.06 -7.33
N PRO A 50 -5.01 14.85 -6.46
CA PRO A 50 -5.41 15.00 -5.06
C PRO A 50 -6.77 15.70 -4.94
N THR A 51 -7.66 15.21 -4.07
CA THR A 51 -9.06 15.69 -3.99
C THR A 51 -9.59 16.01 -2.59
N GLY A 52 -8.75 16.01 -1.55
CA GLY A 52 -9.19 16.40 -0.21
C GLY A 52 -8.14 16.18 0.87
N GLU A 53 -8.54 16.41 2.12
CA GLU A 53 -7.65 16.40 3.29
C GLU A 53 -7.47 15.02 3.94
N GLY A 54 -8.25 14.02 3.56
CA GLY A 54 -8.11 12.67 4.10
C GLY A 54 -6.71 12.12 3.81
N VAL A 55 -6.07 11.54 4.82
CA VAL A 55 -4.73 10.95 4.69
C VAL A 55 -4.75 9.49 5.14
N ALA A 56 -4.28 8.61 4.26
CA ALA A 56 -3.91 7.25 4.62
C ALA A 56 -2.40 7.19 4.92
N ILE A 57 -2.03 6.40 5.93
CA ILE A 57 -0.63 6.24 6.37
C ILE A 57 -0.31 4.76 6.48
N LEU A 58 0.70 4.30 5.74
CA LEU A 58 1.30 2.98 5.87
C LEU A 58 2.56 3.07 6.73
N GLU A 59 2.66 2.16 7.70
CA GLU A 59 3.84 1.93 8.51
C GLU A 59 4.14 0.44 8.53
N SER A 60 5.32 0.03 8.07
CA SER A 60 5.67 -1.38 7.91
C SER A 60 7.14 -1.69 8.22
N GLU A 61 7.38 -2.96 8.54
CA GLU A 61 8.72 -3.55 8.57
C GLU A 61 8.89 -4.48 7.36
N VAL A 62 9.98 -4.28 6.63
CA VAL A 62 10.38 -5.06 5.47
C VAL A 62 11.60 -5.88 5.85
N LEU A 63 11.57 -7.18 5.58
CA LEU A 63 12.65 -8.10 5.83
C LEU A 63 13.10 -8.74 4.51
N SER A 64 14.36 -8.56 4.16
CA SER A 64 14.98 -9.24 3.01
C SER A 64 15.02 -10.75 3.26
N THR A 65 14.51 -11.54 2.31
CA THR A 65 14.51 -13.02 2.40
C THR A 65 15.49 -13.68 1.44
N GLY A 66 16.13 -12.89 0.58
CA GLY A 66 17.10 -13.33 -0.40
C GLY A 66 17.38 -12.21 -1.39
N GLU A 67 18.14 -12.53 -2.44
CA GLU A 67 18.37 -11.57 -3.51
C GLU A 67 17.05 -11.20 -4.18
N GLY A 68 16.70 -9.92 -4.15
CA GLY A 68 15.49 -9.40 -4.80
C GLY A 68 14.16 -9.86 -4.20
N THR A 69 14.16 -10.53 -3.04
CA THR A 69 12.94 -11.04 -2.39
C THR A 69 12.82 -10.54 -0.95
N PHE A 70 11.59 -10.32 -0.50
CA PHE A 70 11.32 -9.84 0.85
C PHE A 70 9.94 -10.27 1.36
N VAL A 71 9.75 -10.14 2.67
CA VAL A 71 8.44 -10.16 3.31
C VAL A 71 8.21 -8.86 4.05
N GLU A 72 6.96 -8.49 4.22
CA GLU A 72 6.55 -7.24 4.82
C GLU A 72 5.31 -7.44 5.68
N SER A 73 5.27 -6.74 6.81
CA SER A 73 4.07 -6.65 7.63
C SER A 73 3.98 -5.27 8.25
N GLY A 74 2.77 -4.82 8.52
CA GLY A 74 2.56 -3.47 8.98
C GLY A 74 1.10 -3.13 9.17
N THR A 75 0.84 -1.83 9.20
CA THR A 75 -0.50 -1.28 9.31
C THR A 75 -0.73 -0.19 8.28
N ILE A 76 -1.97 -0.05 7.83
CA ILE A 76 -2.43 1.08 7.04
C ILE A 76 -3.59 1.72 7.78
N SER A 77 -3.45 3.00 8.11
CA SER A 77 -4.51 3.84 8.69
C SER A 77 -5.19 4.59 7.55
N TYR A 78 -6.52 4.65 7.52
CA TYR A 78 -7.32 5.35 6.49
C TYR A 78 -8.06 6.54 7.13
N GLY A 79 -7.32 7.44 7.77
CA GLY A 79 -7.88 8.53 8.58
C GLY A 79 -8.88 8.00 9.62
N ASP A 80 -10.00 8.70 9.74
CA ASP A 80 -11.06 8.38 10.72
C ASP A 80 -11.86 7.10 10.38
N ALA A 81 -11.66 6.53 9.19
CA ALA A 81 -12.30 5.26 8.84
C ALA A 81 -11.74 4.08 9.68
N GLY A 82 -10.52 4.19 10.19
CA GLY A 82 -9.87 3.17 10.99
C GLY A 82 -8.59 2.64 10.34
N ARG A 83 -8.18 1.43 10.73
CA ARG A 83 -6.88 0.85 10.40
C ARG A 83 -7.00 -0.61 10.01
N VAL A 84 -6.09 -1.09 9.17
CA VAL A 84 -5.88 -2.52 8.90
C VAL A 84 -4.46 -2.92 9.26
N ALA A 85 -4.30 -4.14 9.77
CA ALA A 85 -3.02 -4.82 9.88
C ALA A 85 -2.89 -5.84 8.75
N PHE A 86 -1.70 -5.97 8.18
CA PHE A 86 -1.45 -6.83 7.04
C PHE A 86 -0.14 -7.60 7.14
N ARG A 87 -0.01 -8.65 6.34
CA ARG A 87 1.25 -9.38 6.10
C ARG A 87 1.36 -9.84 4.65
N THR A 88 2.58 -10.04 4.17
CA THR A 88 2.84 -10.59 2.84
C THR A 88 2.24 -11.98 2.66
N VAL A 89 1.60 -12.18 1.51
CA VAL A 89 1.25 -13.50 0.97
C VAL A 89 2.43 -14.00 0.14
N GLY A 90 3.07 -15.09 0.57
CA GLY A 90 4.27 -15.59 -0.09
C GLY A 90 5.46 -14.65 0.12
N GLN A 91 5.89 -13.98 -0.96
CA GLN A 91 7.01 -13.04 -0.94
C GLN A 91 6.76 -11.86 -1.89
N GLY A 92 7.27 -10.70 -1.53
CA GLY A 92 7.45 -9.59 -2.45
C GLY A 92 8.71 -9.76 -3.28
N VAL A 93 8.74 -9.10 -4.43
CA VAL A 93 9.88 -9.10 -5.35
C VAL A 93 10.33 -7.68 -5.65
N THR A 94 11.63 -7.46 -5.81
CA THR A 94 12.21 -6.18 -6.20
C THR A 94 13.44 -6.37 -7.07
N GLY A 95 13.56 -5.56 -8.12
CA GLY A 95 14.65 -5.63 -9.10
C GLY A 95 15.06 -4.26 -9.62
N ALA A 96 15.99 -4.26 -10.56
CA ALA A 96 16.32 -3.06 -11.34
C ALA A 96 15.10 -2.66 -12.19
N SER A 97 14.88 -1.36 -12.35
CA SER A 97 13.86 -0.84 -13.28
C SER A 97 14.50 -0.41 -14.61
N ALA A 98 13.66 -0.07 -15.58
CA ALA A 98 14.10 0.54 -16.84
C ALA A 98 14.61 1.99 -16.69
N ILE A 99 14.38 2.62 -15.53
CA ILE A 99 14.88 3.96 -15.20
C ILE A 99 16.11 3.82 -14.32
N GLU A 100 17.24 4.40 -14.75
CA GLU A 100 18.49 4.32 -14.01
C GLU A 100 18.34 4.89 -12.60
N GLY A 101 18.87 4.19 -11.60
CA GLY A 101 18.79 4.62 -10.20
C GLY A 101 17.45 4.38 -9.51
N LEU A 102 16.47 3.81 -10.23
CA LEU A 102 15.18 3.41 -9.69
C LEU A 102 15.10 1.88 -9.66
N ARG A 103 14.67 1.35 -8.52
CA ARG A 103 14.24 -0.05 -8.40
C ARG A 103 12.73 -0.10 -8.49
N HIS A 104 12.20 -1.21 -8.98
CA HIS A 104 10.76 -1.48 -8.94
C HIS A 104 10.47 -2.82 -8.28
N GLY A 105 9.22 -3.05 -7.91
CA GLY A 105 8.80 -4.29 -7.30
C GLY A 105 7.30 -4.43 -7.17
N ALA A 106 6.89 -5.59 -6.68
CA ALA A 106 5.50 -5.86 -6.37
C ALA A 106 5.39 -6.80 -5.18
N VAL A 107 4.30 -6.66 -4.43
CA VAL A 107 3.97 -7.52 -3.28
C VAL A 107 2.46 -7.61 -3.11
N ILE A 108 1.98 -8.74 -2.61
CA ILE A 108 0.58 -8.95 -2.22
C ILE A 108 0.55 -9.07 -0.70
N TRP A 109 -0.37 -8.35 -0.07
CA TRP A 109 -0.63 -8.45 1.35
C TRP A 109 -2.04 -8.98 1.64
N GLU A 110 -2.15 -9.83 2.65
CA GLU A 110 -3.40 -10.28 3.26
C GLU A 110 -3.75 -9.36 4.42
N VAL A 111 -5.02 -8.91 4.48
CA VAL A 111 -5.54 -8.19 5.64
C VAL A 111 -5.83 -9.17 6.77
N MET A 112 -5.11 -8.99 7.88
CA MET A 112 -5.18 -9.86 9.05
C MET A 112 -6.23 -9.41 10.05
N ARG A 113 -6.41 -8.10 10.17
CA ARG A 113 -7.33 -7.47 11.12
C ARG A 113 -7.66 -6.07 10.66
N GLY A 114 -8.89 -5.64 10.92
CA GLY A 114 -9.27 -4.24 10.80
C GLY A 114 -9.86 -3.68 12.09
N GLU A 115 -9.89 -2.35 12.19
CA GLU A 115 -10.36 -1.56 13.33
C GLU A 115 -11.27 -0.43 12.85
N GLY A 116 -12.09 0.12 13.74
CA GLY A 116 -13.03 1.20 13.40
C GLY A 116 -14.08 0.75 12.39
N ARG A 117 -14.31 1.54 11.34
CA ARG A 117 -15.25 1.19 10.25
C ARG A 117 -14.73 0.04 9.37
N LEU A 118 -13.49 -0.39 9.59
CA LEU A 118 -12.85 -1.54 8.93
C LEU A 118 -12.82 -2.77 9.84
N ALA A 119 -13.48 -2.75 11.00
CA ALA A 119 -13.55 -3.91 11.89
C ALA A 119 -14.08 -5.16 11.17
N GLY A 120 -13.35 -6.27 11.30
CA GLY A 120 -13.67 -7.53 10.64
C GLY A 120 -13.37 -7.57 9.13
N ALA A 121 -12.67 -6.57 8.58
CA ALA A 121 -12.23 -6.57 7.20
C ALA A 121 -11.38 -7.80 6.87
N GLN A 122 -11.65 -8.40 5.71
CA GLN A 122 -10.85 -9.44 5.08
C GLN A 122 -10.54 -9.01 3.65
N GLY A 123 -9.46 -9.52 3.05
CA GLY A 123 -9.16 -9.26 1.65
C GLY A 123 -7.68 -9.13 1.36
N LEU A 124 -7.39 -8.60 0.18
CA LEU A 124 -6.04 -8.47 -0.34
C LEU A 124 -5.74 -7.04 -0.76
N ILE A 125 -4.46 -6.68 -0.63
CA ILE A 125 -3.89 -5.43 -1.14
C ILE A 125 -2.74 -5.83 -2.06
N THR A 126 -2.75 -5.36 -3.30
CA THR A 126 -1.62 -5.51 -4.20
C THR A 126 -0.87 -4.20 -4.30
N SER A 127 0.44 -4.24 -4.16
CA SER A 127 1.34 -3.11 -4.30
C SER A 127 2.22 -3.29 -5.53
N ASN A 128 2.34 -2.23 -6.33
CA ASN A 128 3.34 -2.08 -7.38
C ASN A 128 4.09 -0.78 -7.10
N PHE A 129 5.39 -0.86 -6.87
CA PHE A 129 6.12 0.24 -6.26
C PHE A 129 7.47 0.48 -6.91
N THR A 130 8.00 1.66 -6.63
CA THR A 130 9.36 2.07 -6.98
C THR A 130 10.11 2.58 -5.77
N VAL A 131 11.43 2.35 -5.75
CA VAL A 131 12.33 2.84 -4.69
C VAL A 131 13.53 3.53 -5.34
N GLY A 132 13.73 4.81 -5.03
CA GLY A 132 14.88 5.59 -5.47
C GLY A 132 16.14 5.32 -4.65
N ARG A 133 17.29 5.86 -5.10
CA ARG A 133 18.60 5.69 -4.44
C ARG A 133 18.58 6.12 -2.96
N ASP A 134 17.85 7.18 -2.65
CA ASP A 134 17.76 7.74 -1.29
C ASP A 134 16.65 7.08 -0.44
N GLY A 135 16.08 5.97 -0.92
CA GLY A 135 14.99 5.27 -0.26
C GLY A 135 13.63 5.94 -0.41
N GLN A 136 13.48 6.93 -1.30
CA GLN A 136 12.16 7.48 -1.66
C GLN A 136 11.29 6.38 -2.27
N VAL A 137 10.05 6.27 -1.80
CA VAL A 137 9.08 5.26 -2.26
C VAL A 137 7.90 5.94 -2.92
N THR A 138 7.51 5.43 -4.09
CA THR A 138 6.16 5.60 -4.67
C THR A 138 5.54 4.22 -4.78
N ASP A 139 4.37 4.03 -4.20
CA ASP A 139 3.75 2.73 -4.03
C ASP A 139 2.26 2.79 -4.41
N ASN A 140 1.92 2.15 -5.53
CA ASN A 140 0.58 2.14 -6.08
C ASN A 140 -0.17 0.89 -5.57
N HIS A 141 -1.17 1.12 -4.74
CA HIS A 141 -2.01 0.07 -4.18
C HIS A 141 -3.27 -0.12 -5.00
N PHE A 142 -3.68 -1.38 -5.17
CA PHE A 142 -5.04 -1.75 -5.53
C PHE A 142 -5.61 -2.66 -4.44
N VAL A 143 -6.68 -2.20 -3.80
CA VAL A 143 -7.22 -2.76 -2.57
C VAL A 143 -8.56 -3.41 -2.85
N ARG A 144 -8.78 -4.61 -2.31
CA ARG A 144 -10.08 -5.28 -2.33
C ARG A 144 -10.39 -5.84 -0.95
N LEU A 145 -11.35 -5.21 -0.27
CA LEU A 145 -11.78 -5.59 1.07
C LEU A 145 -13.22 -6.06 1.06
N PHE A 146 -13.50 -7.05 1.90
CA PHE A 146 -14.82 -7.51 2.26
C PHE A 146 -15.07 -7.14 3.70
N LEU A 147 -16.04 -6.25 3.91
CA LEU A 147 -16.45 -5.79 5.22
C LEU A 147 -17.69 -6.58 5.66
N PRO A 148 -17.81 -6.90 6.97
CA PRO A 148 -19.05 -7.38 7.54
C PRO A 148 -20.21 -6.45 7.14
N ALA A 149 -21.40 -7.04 6.92
CA ALA A 149 -22.59 -6.20 6.79
C ALA A 149 -22.72 -5.39 8.09
N TYR A 150 -22.90 -4.08 7.95
CA TYR A 150 -23.05 -3.19 9.10
C TYR A 150 -24.29 -3.64 9.91
N LEU A 151 -24.06 -4.31 11.03
CA LEU A 151 -25.10 -4.55 12.04
C LEU A 151 -25.13 -3.26 12.88
N GLY A 152 -26.13 -2.41 12.63
CA GLY A 152 -26.13 -0.98 12.95
C GLY A 152 -25.74 -0.56 14.37
N GLY A 153 -25.25 0.70 14.51
CA GLY A 153 -25.14 1.32 15.83
C GLY A 153 -24.61 2.76 15.99
N GLY A 154 -24.12 3.47 14.96
CA GLY A 154 -23.65 4.85 15.17
C GLY A 154 -23.61 5.71 13.90
N PRO A 155 -23.78 7.05 14.00
CA PRO A 155 -23.99 7.90 12.84
C PRO A 155 -22.72 8.13 12.01
N PRO A 156 -22.87 8.55 10.74
CA PRO A 156 -21.78 8.82 9.80
C PRO A 156 -20.85 9.95 10.23
#